data_AF-A0A1C5PEZ8-F1
#
_entry.id   AF-A0A1C5PEZ8-F1
#
_cell.length_a   1.000
_cell.length_b   1.000
_cell.length_c   1.000
_cell.angle_alpha   90.00
_cell.angle_beta   90.00
_cell.angle_gamma   90.00
#
_symmetry.space_group_name_H-M   'P 1'
#
loop_
_entity.id
_entity.type
_entity.pdbx_description
1 polymer ?
#
loop_
_entity_poly.entity_id
_entity_poly.type
_entity_poly.pdbx_seq_one_letter_code
_entity_poly.pdbx_strand_id
1 'polypeptide(L)'
;MTALLELRENLKKIYSRNEAFILPVIKFLLSFIVLSIINGKMGYMTKLDNMAIVLIVSLLCSFLPTGFMAFFAMMFAVLHMYALSIETAAVGLVVFLLLYLLFLRFTAKEALVVVLTPVLCMLKLPYVMPVAMGLIGTPASCVSVGCGVVVYYLLQTVITNAPTINSMGAEEATAKLRLLIDGMLGNKAMLVTIAAFAITVIVVYLIRRMSVDHSWTIAMVAGVMIEVMILLVGDLMYDTNLSIVSALLGAVVTLIACKIIEFFRFCLDYSRTEKVQFEDDEYYYYVKAVPKMTVAAPTNTVKKINTQRRPAGQQTRTSGQGTRSAGQTYRSTAHTGRPSEGTGRSVVTERTPARNGVPYGQQGGYRGHEMSGGRSVTIGGNHTNPQDDSDDYEELF
;
A
#
# COMPACT_ATOMS: atom_id res chain seq x y z
N MET A 1 19.02 3.47 12.50
CA MET A 1 17.56 3.67 12.33
C MET A 1 17.23 5.04 11.74
N THR A 2 17.78 6.14 12.26
CA THR A 2 17.50 7.51 11.78
C THR A 2 17.72 7.68 10.27
N ALA A 3 18.85 7.20 9.73
CA ALA A 3 19.12 7.27 8.29
C ALA A 3 18.12 6.48 7.42
N LEU A 4 17.59 5.34 7.90
CA LEU A 4 16.57 4.57 7.18
C LEU A 4 15.22 5.31 7.18
N LEU A 5 14.87 5.94 8.30
CA LEU A 5 13.63 6.71 8.41
C LEU A 5 13.69 8.00 7.58
N GLU A 6 14.83 8.70 7.58
CA GLU A 6 15.07 9.83 6.68
C GLU A 6 14.99 9.41 5.21
N LEU A 7 15.59 8.26 4.85
CA LEU A 7 15.46 7.68 3.51
C LEU A 7 14.00 7.40 3.15
N ARG A 8 13.22 6.82 4.06
CA ARG A 8 11.78 6.56 3.87
C ARG A 8 10.99 7.84 3.63
N GLU A 9 11.21 8.87 4.44
CA GLU A 9 10.52 10.16 4.31
C GLU A 9 10.90 10.86 3.00
N ASN A 10 12.19 10.83 2.64
CA ASN A 10 12.67 11.37 1.36
C ASN A 10 12.09 10.61 0.16
N LEU A 11 12.04 9.27 0.21
CA LEU A 11 11.41 8.45 -0.82
C LEU A 11 9.92 8.75 -0.95
N LYS A 12 9.20 8.89 0.17
CA LYS A 12 7.77 9.28 0.15
C LYS A 12 7.58 10.66 -0.48
N LYS A 13 8.44 11.62 -0.16
CA LYS A 13 8.40 12.99 -0.72
C LYS A 13 8.73 13.02 -2.22
N ILE A 14 9.67 12.19 -2.68
CA ILE A 14 9.98 12.03 -4.10
C ILE A 14 8.81 11.37 -4.83
N TYR A 15 8.24 10.32 -4.23
CA TYR A 15 7.07 9.63 -4.79
C TYR A 15 5.88 10.56 -4.92
N SER A 16 5.49 11.28 -3.87
CA SER A 16 4.33 12.19 -3.91
C SER A 16 4.51 13.37 -4.86
N ARG A 17 5.76 13.83 -5.06
CA ARG A 17 6.05 14.93 -6.01
C ARG A 17 6.04 14.48 -7.47
N ASN A 18 6.44 13.23 -7.73
CA ASN A 18 6.65 12.71 -9.09
C ASN A 18 5.72 11.54 -9.42
N GLU A 19 4.59 11.39 -8.72
CA GLU A 19 3.69 10.24 -8.83
C GLU A 19 3.24 9.99 -10.27
N ALA A 20 2.90 11.06 -11.00
CA ALA A 20 2.50 11.01 -12.40
C ALA A 20 3.54 10.36 -13.33
N PHE A 21 4.82 10.36 -12.96
CA PHE A 21 5.90 9.73 -13.73
C PHE A 21 6.32 8.38 -13.15
N ILE A 22 6.40 8.27 -11.82
CA ILE A 22 6.90 7.06 -11.15
C ILE A 22 5.90 5.90 -11.30
N LEU A 23 4.60 6.17 -11.20
CA LEU A 23 3.58 5.12 -11.25
C LEU A 23 3.51 4.41 -12.61
N PRO A 24 3.52 5.11 -13.76
CA PRO A 24 3.67 4.47 -15.07
C PRO A 24 4.97 3.67 -15.20
N VAL A 25 6.10 4.17 -14.70
CA VAL A 25 7.39 3.45 -14.76
C VAL A 25 7.35 2.15 -13.96
N ILE A 26 6.74 2.16 -12.77
CA ILE A 26 6.57 0.93 -11.96
C ILE A 26 5.66 -0.06 -12.69
N LYS A 27 4.54 0.39 -13.27
CA LYS A 27 3.64 -0.46 -14.05
C LYS A 27 4.32 -1.07 -15.28
N PHE A 28 5.14 -0.28 -15.97
CA PHE A 28 5.96 -0.73 -17.09
C PHE A 28 6.90 -1.85 -16.66
N LEU A 29 7.71 -1.62 -15.62
CA LEU A 29 8.67 -2.62 -15.13
C LEU A 29 7.97 -3.89 -14.64
N LEU A 30 6.85 -3.74 -13.91
CA LEU A 30 6.08 -4.86 -13.40
C LEU A 30 5.50 -5.71 -14.52
N SER A 31 4.83 -5.08 -15.49
CA SER A 31 4.27 -5.79 -16.65
C SER A 31 5.36 -6.43 -17.50
N PHE A 32 6.50 -5.76 -17.70
CA PHE A 32 7.64 -6.31 -18.42
C PHE A 32 8.18 -7.59 -17.75
N ILE A 33 8.37 -7.58 -16.43
CA ILE A 33 8.82 -8.75 -15.68
C ILE A 33 7.81 -9.89 -15.79
N VAL A 34 6.52 -9.61 -15.56
CA VAL A 34 5.45 -10.61 -15.64
C VAL A 34 5.41 -11.27 -17.02
N LEU A 35 5.34 -10.47 -18.09
CA LEU A 35 5.26 -10.98 -19.46
C LEU A 35 6.55 -11.72 -19.86
N SER A 36 7.72 -11.26 -19.43
CA SER A 36 8.99 -11.94 -19.68
C SER A 36 9.05 -13.31 -19.01
N ILE A 37 8.52 -13.46 -17.79
CA ILE A 37 8.47 -14.75 -17.08
C ILE A 37 7.51 -15.70 -17.79
N ILE A 38 6.33 -15.22 -18.20
CA ILE A 38 5.36 -16.01 -18.96
C ILE A 38 5.98 -16.53 -20.26
N ASN A 39 6.65 -15.65 -21.03
CA ASN A 39 7.35 -16.02 -22.25
C ASN A 39 8.46 -17.05 -21.99
N GLY A 40 9.33 -16.78 -21.01
CA GLY A 40 10.44 -17.68 -20.68
C GLY A 40 10.01 -19.07 -20.19
N LYS A 41 8.78 -19.23 -19.69
CA LYS A 41 8.24 -20.51 -19.22
C LYS A 41 7.44 -21.27 -20.28
N MET A 42 6.74 -20.57 -21.18
CA MET A 42 5.93 -21.22 -22.22
C MET A 42 6.58 -21.17 -23.60
N GLY A 43 7.02 -20.00 -24.08
CA GLY A 43 7.82 -19.85 -25.30
C GLY A 43 7.25 -20.42 -26.61
N TYR A 44 6.04 -21.01 -26.63
CA TYR A 44 5.57 -21.80 -27.77
C TYR A 44 5.35 -20.97 -29.05
N MET A 45 4.92 -19.70 -28.92
CA MET A 45 4.73 -18.81 -30.07
C MET A 45 5.95 -17.90 -30.26
N THR A 46 6.80 -18.21 -31.23
CA THR A 46 8.03 -17.45 -31.54
C THR A 46 7.78 -15.98 -31.84
N LYS A 47 6.59 -15.63 -32.37
CA LYS A 47 6.18 -14.24 -32.59
C LYS A 47 6.08 -13.46 -31.28
N LEU A 48 5.45 -14.04 -30.23
CA LEU A 48 5.31 -13.39 -28.92
C LEU A 48 6.57 -13.46 -28.09
N ASP A 49 7.43 -14.45 -28.33
CA ASP A 49 8.73 -14.56 -27.67
C ASP A 49 9.73 -13.47 -28.11
N ASN A 50 9.30 -12.56 -29.00
CA ASN A 50 10.10 -11.40 -29.37
C ASN A 50 10.06 -10.32 -28.27
N MET A 51 11.23 -9.99 -27.75
CA MET A 51 11.46 -8.91 -26.77
C MET A 51 10.79 -7.59 -27.17
N ALA A 52 10.77 -7.24 -28.47
CA ALA A 52 10.13 -6.03 -28.95
C ALA A 52 8.61 -6.01 -28.67
N ILE A 53 7.91 -7.14 -28.83
CA ILE A 53 6.48 -7.22 -28.54
C ILE A 53 6.23 -7.10 -27.04
N VAL A 54 7.04 -7.79 -26.22
CA VAL A 54 6.97 -7.69 -24.75
C VAL A 54 7.17 -6.25 -24.29
N LEU A 55 8.12 -5.53 -24.88
CA LEU A 55 8.37 -4.11 -24.59
C LEU A 55 7.20 -3.21 -24.99
N ILE A 56 6.63 -3.41 -26.18
CA ILE A 56 5.48 -2.61 -26.64
C ILE A 56 4.26 -2.81 -25.73
N VAL A 57 3.95 -4.06 -25.38
CA VAL A 57 2.77 -4.38 -24.55
C VAL A 57 2.97 -3.92 -23.11
N SER A 58 4.17 -4.08 -22.55
CA SER A 58 4.48 -3.54 -21.21
C SER A 58 4.44 -2.01 -21.17
N LEU A 59 4.91 -1.33 -22.22
CA LEU A 59 4.77 0.11 -22.36
C LEU A 59 3.30 0.54 -22.43
N LEU A 60 2.46 -0.21 -23.15
CA LEU A 60 1.03 0.03 -23.18
C LEU A 60 0.40 -0.15 -21.78
N CYS A 61 0.79 -1.20 -21.03
CA CYS A 61 0.34 -1.40 -19.64
C CYS A 61 0.69 -0.24 -18.69
N SER A 62 1.71 0.55 -19.01
CA SER A 62 2.13 1.69 -18.17
C SER A 62 1.09 2.81 -18.10
N PHE A 63 0.35 3.02 -19.19
CA PHE A 63 -0.66 4.07 -19.32
C PHE A 63 -2.07 3.59 -18.94
N LEU A 64 -2.31 2.28 -18.91
CA LEU A 64 -3.63 1.72 -18.63
C LEU A 64 -3.89 1.49 -17.12
N PRO A 65 -5.16 1.35 -16.72
CA PRO A 65 -5.53 0.89 -15.39
C PRO A 65 -4.90 -0.47 -15.07
N THR A 66 -4.56 -0.71 -13.80
CA THR A 66 -3.81 -1.89 -13.35
C THR A 66 -4.47 -3.22 -13.73
N GLY A 67 -5.81 -3.26 -13.84
CA GLY A 67 -6.54 -4.46 -14.28
C GLY A 67 -6.20 -4.93 -15.69
N PHE A 68 -5.80 -4.04 -16.60
CA PHE A 68 -5.41 -4.42 -17.96
C PHE A 68 -4.13 -5.24 -18.00
N MET A 69 -3.26 -5.12 -16.99
CA MET A 69 -2.08 -5.97 -16.87
C MET A 69 -2.49 -7.45 -16.76
N ALA A 70 -3.54 -7.76 -16.00
CA ALA A 70 -4.07 -9.11 -15.89
C ALA A 70 -4.67 -9.60 -17.20
N PHE A 71 -5.39 -8.73 -17.91
CA PHE A 71 -5.93 -9.04 -19.23
C PHE A 71 -4.81 -9.38 -20.24
N PHE A 72 -3.75 -8.58 -20.32
CA PHE A 72 -2.64 -8.86 -21.23
C PHE A 72 -1.86 -10.11 -20.85
N ALA A 73 -1.62 -10.35 -19.55
CA ALA A 73 -0.98 -11.58 -19.08
C ALA A 73 -1.80 -12.83 -19.45
N MET A 74 -3.12 -12.77 -19.27
CA MET A 74 -4.07 -13.81 -19.66
C MET A 74 -4.06 -14.04 -21.18
N MET A 75 -4.11 -12.97 -21.96
CA MET A 75 -4.06 -13.04 -23.43
C MET A 75 -2.75 -13.69 -23.91
N PHE A 76 -1.60 -13.28 -23.36
CA PHE A 76 -0.31 -13.91 -23.66
C PHE A 76 -0.33 -15.40 -23.34
N ALA A 77 -0.83 -15.78 -22.16
CA ALA A 77 -0.92 -17.18 -21.77
C ALA A 77 -1.76 -18.01 -22.75
N VAL A 78 -2.96 -17.53 -23.12
CA VAL A 78 -3.84 -18.21 -24.08
C VAL A 78 -3.20 -18.29 -25.47
N LEU A 79 -2.51 -17.24 -25.92
CA LEU A 79 -1.84 -17.25 -27.23
C LEU A 79 -0.66 -18.24 -27.28
N HIS A 80 0.09 -18.38 -26.19
CA HIS A 80 1.09 -19.44 -26.07
C HIS A 80 0.45 -20.84 -26.08
N MET A 81 -0.65 -21.03 -25.36
CA MET A 81 -1.40 -22.29 -25.39
C MET A 81 -1.95 -22.60 -26.78
N TYR A 82 -2.38 -21.58 -27.53
CA TYR A 82 -2.88 -21.72 -28.90
C TYR A 82 -1.80 -22.17 -29.87
N ALA A 83 -0.58 -21.64 -29.72
CA ALA A 83 0.56 -22.11 -30.50
C ALA A 83 0.94 -23.58 -30.20
N LEU A 84 0.60 -24.09 -29.01
CA LEU A 84 0.78 -25.49 -28.66
C LEU A 84 -0.34 -26.37 -29.25
N SER A 85 -1.61 -26.06 -28.96
CA SER A 85 -2.76 -26.74 -29.56
C SER A 85 -4.06 -25.94 -29.36
N ILE A 86 -5.01 -26.07 -30.28
CA ILE A 86 -6.30 -25.39 -30.18
C ILE A 86 -7.12 -25.87 -28.97
N GLU A 87 -7.03 -27.16 -28.64
CA GLU A 87 -7.69 -27.76 -27.48
C GLU A 87 -7.11 -27.20 -26.18
N THR A 88 -5.79 -27.02 -26.13
CA THR A 88 -5.10 -26.44 -24.96
C THR A 88 -5.55 -24.99 -24.74
N ALA A 89 -5.63 -24.19 -25.80
CA ALA A 89 -6.16 -22.83 -25.73
C ALA A 89 -7.62 -22.79 -25.28
N ALA A 90 -8.46 -23.72 -25.74
CA ALA A 90 -9.85 -23.79 -25.33
C ALA A 90 -10.00 -24.05 -23.83
N VAL A 91 -9.25 -25.00 -23.27
CA VAL A 91 -9.23 -25.26 -21.81
C VAL A 91 -8.77 -24.03 -21.05
N GLY A 92 -7.64 -23.43 -21.48
CA GLY A 92 -7.12 -22.22 -20.86
C GLY A 92 -8.12 -21.07 -20.86
N LEU A 93 -8.78 -20.83 -22.00
CA LEU A 93 -9.78 -19.77 -22.16
C LEU A 93 -10.98 -19.99 -21.23
N VAL A 94 -11.51 -21.22 -21.14
CA VAL A 94 -12.63 -21.53 -20.23
C VAL A 94 -12.24 -21.25 -18.78
N VAL A 95 -11.07 -21.71 -18.35
CA VAL A 95 -10.58 -21.46 -16.97
C VAL A 95 -10.43 -19.97 -16.72
N PHE A 96 -9.79 -19.24 -17.63
CA PHE A 96 -9.61 -17.81 -17.49
C PHE A 96 -10.92 -17.02 -17.51
N LEU A 97 -11.92 -17.47 -18.28
CA LEU A 97 -13.26 -16.89 -18.29
C LEU A 97 -13.97 -17.13 -16.95
N LEU A 98 -13.90 -18.35 -16.40
CA LEU A 98 -14.44 -18.66 -15.07
C LEU A 98 -13.79 -17.79 -13.99
N LEU A 99 -12.46 -17.64 -14.05
CA LEU A 99 -11.72 -16.75 -13.14
C LEU A 99 -12.15 -15.30 -13.32
N TYR A 100 -12.31 -14.82 -14.55
CA TYR A 100 -12.77 -13.46 -14.83
C TYR A 100 -14.17 -13.20 -14.24
N LEU A 101 -15.12 -14.13 -14.42
CA LEU A 101 -16.47 -14.04 -13.85
C LEU A 101 -16.46 -14.00 -12.32
N LEU A 102 -15.64 -14.86 -11.69
CA LEU A 102 -15.44 -14.84 -10.25
C LEU A 102 -14.83 -13.51 -9.78
N PHE A 103 -14.03 -12.88 -10.64
CA PHE A 103 -13.29 -11.66 -10.36
C PHE A 103 -14.07 -10.36 -10.61
N LEU A 104 -15.22 -10.40 -11.28
CA LEU A 104 -16.01 -9.20 -11.66
C LEU A 104 -16.40 -8.30 -10.48
N ARG A 105 -16.46 -8.86 -9.26
CA ARG A 105 -16.79 -8.12 -8.03
C ARG A 105 -15.56 -7.46 -7.36
N PHE A 106 -14.35 -7.81 -7.78
CA PHE A 106 -13.12 -7.42 -7.09
C PHE A 106 -12.47 -6.17 -7.72
N THR A 107 -11.87 -5.34 -6.87
CA THR A 107 -11.19 -4.09 -7.27
C THR A 107 -9.92 -4.38 -8.08
N ALA A 108 -9.49 -3.42 -8.91
CA ALA A 108 -8.25 -3.49 -9.70
C ALA A 108 -6.97 -3.82 -8.89
N LYS A 109 -6.96 -3.56 -7.57
CA LYS A 109 -5.87 -3.93 -6.66
C LYS A 109 -5.72 -5.45 -6.53
N GLU A 110 -6.83 -6.16 -6.47
CA GLU A 110 -6.86 -7.62 -6.36
C GLU A 110 -6.47 -8.27 -7.71
N ALA A 111 -6.66 -7.58 -8.84
CA ALA A 111 -6.32 -8.13 -10.16
C ALA A 111 -4.81 -8.37 -10.28
N LEU A 112 -4.02 -7.50 -9.66
CA LEU A 112 -2.58 -7.62 -9.59
C LEU A 112 -2.15 -8.83 -8.73
N VAL A 113 -2.93 -9.19 -7.70
CA VAL A 113 -2.69 -10.38 -6.86
C VAL A 113 -2.84 -11.65 -7.69
N VAL A 114 -3.87 -11.73 -8.54
CA VAL A 114 -4.10 -12.88 -9.44
C VAL A 114 -2.97 -13.07 -10.43
N VAL A 115 -2.30 -11.98 -10.85
CA VAL A 115 -1.15 -12.02 -11.77
C VAL A 115 0.16 -12.34 -11.05
N LEU A 116 0.40 -11.71 -9.89
CA LEU A 116 1.66 -11.89 -9.17
C LEU A 116 1.78 -13.25 -8.50
N THR A 117 0.67 -13.83 -8.03
CA THR A 117 0.69 -15.15 -7.39
C THR A 117 1.30 -16.23 -8.28
N PRO A 118 0.84 -16.46 -9.53
CA PRO A 118 1.44 -17.48 -10.38
C PRO A 118 2.89 -17.18 -10.75
N VAL A 119 3.24 -15.89 -10.92
CA VAL A 119 4.62 -15.47 -11.19
C VAL A 119 5.54 -15.81 -10.02
N LEU A 120 5.12 -15.52 -8.78
CA LEU A 120 5.89 -15.84 -7.58
C LEU A 120 6.00 -17.35 -7.36
N CYS A 121 4.94 -18.11 -7.64
CA CYS A 121 5.01 -19.57 -7.66
C CYS A 121 6.04 -20.09 -8.68
N MET A 122 6.07 -19.54 -9.90
CA MET A 122 7.06 -19.90 -10.93
C MET A 122 8.51 -19.53 -10.55
N LEU A 123 8.69 -18.48 -9.75
CA LEU A 123 9.97 -18.07 -9.17
C LEU A 123 10.36 -18.88 -7.91
N LYS A 124 9.58 -19.90 -7.53
CA LYS A 124 9.75 -20.69 -6.31
C LYS A 124 9.66 -19.87 -5.02
N LEU A 125 8.86 -18.79 -5.05
CA LEU A 125 8.54 -17.95 -3.90
C LEU A 125 7.02 -17.91 -3.62
N PRO A 126 6.33 -19.07 -3.54
CA PRO A 126 4.87 -19.13 -3.37
C PRO A 126 4.39 -18.39 -2.11
N TYR A 127 5.20 -18.42 -1.06
CA TYR A 127 4.87 -17.94 0.29
C TYR A 127 4.67 -16.42 0.41
N VAL A 128 5.17 -15.64 -0.54
CA VAL A 128 5.18 -14.17 -0.42
C VAL A 128 3.76 -13.60 -0.47
N MET A 129 2.92 -14.08 -1.40
CA MET A 129 1.60 -13.53 -1.63
C MET A 129 0.61 -13.73 -0.49
N PRO A 130 0.40 -14.94 0.05
CA PRO A 130 -0.58 -15.14 1.11
C PRO A 130 -0.22 -14.39 2.40
N VAL A 131 1.06 -14.34 2.77
CA VAL A 131 1.50 -13.55 3.94
C VAL A 131 1.35 -12.05 3.68
N ALA A 132 1.76 -11.56 2.51
CA ALA A 132 1.59 -10.15 2.15
C ALA A 132 0.10 -9.74 2.15
N MET A 133 -0.77 -10.52 1.49
CA MET A 133 -2.21 -10.22 1.44
C MET A 133 -2.89 -10.36 2.80
N GLY A 134 -2.43 -11.26 3.66
CA GLY A 134 -2.88 -11.28 5.06
C GLY A 134 -2.51 -10.01 5.84
N LEU A 135 -1.33 -9.42 5.56
CA LEU A 135 -0.86 -8.19 6.21
C LEU A 135 -1.53 -6.92 5.71
N ILE A 136 -1.74 -6.79 4.40
CA ILE A 136 -2.21 -5.53 3.79
C ILE A 136 -3.63 -5.59 3.23
N GLY A 137 -4.15 -6.78 2.96
CA GLY A 137 -5.45 -7.01 2.35
C GLY A 137 -6.55 -7.30 3.35
N THR A 138 -7.62 -7.91 2.85
CA THR A 138 -8.78 -8.33 3.64
C THR A 138 -8.89 -9.86 3.60
N PRO A 139 -9.76 -10.50 4.42
CA PRO A 139 -9.99 -11.94 4.31
C PRO A 139 -10.47 -12.35 2.91
N ALA A 140 -11.15 -11.44 2.18
CA ALA A 140 -11.60 -11.69 0.81
C ALA A 140 -10.44 -11.89 -0.18
N SER A 141 -9.23 -11.39 0.13
CA SER A 141 -8.02 -11.59 -0.68
C SER A 141 -7.58 -13.07 -0.72
N CYS A 142 -8.16 -13.96 0.10
CA CYS A 142 -7.94 -15.41 -0.07
C CYS A 142 -8.45 -15.92 -1.43
N VAL A 143 -9.50 -15.30 -1.98
CA VAL A 143 -10.09 -15.66 -3.28
C VAL A 143 -9.13 -15.29 -4.41
N SER A 144 -8.57 -14.08 -4.40
CA SER A 144 -7.64 -13.61 -5.44
C SER A 144 -6.33 -14.40 -5.44
N VAL A 145 -5.77 -14.67 -4.25
CA VAL A 145 -4.60 -15.54 -4.08
C VAL A 145 -4.90 -16.96 -4.56
N GLY A 146 -6.06 -17.53 -4.19
CA GLY A 146 -6.49 -18.85 -4.66
C GLY A 146 -6.65 -18.92 -6.18
N CYS A 147 -7.26 -17.91 -6.81
CA CYS A 147 -7.36 -17.80 -8.27
C CYS A 147 -5.98 -17.79 -8.93
N GLY A 148 -5.03 -17.06 -8.36
CA GLY A 148 -3.65 -17.05 -8.86
C GLY A 148 -2.96 -18.41 -8.78
N VAL A 149 -3.26 -19.21 -7.74
CA VAL A 149 -2.79 -20.61 -7.65
C VAL A 149 -3.41 -21.48 -8.74
N VAL A 150 -4.70 -21.31 -9.04
CA VAL A 150 -5.36 -22.03 -10.16
C VAL A 150 -4.68 -21.70 -11.48
N VAL A 151 -4.36 -20.42 -11.73
CA VAL A 151 -3.61 -20.00 -12.92
C VAL A 151 -2.22 -20.66 -12.97
N TYR A 152 -1.50 -20.70 -11.85
CA TYR A 152 -0.19 -21.36 -11.78
C TYR A 152 -0.27 -22.83 -12.17
N TYR A 153 -1.21 -23.58 -11.58
CA TYR A 153 -1.35 -25.00 -11.86
C TYR A 153 -1.87 -25.27 -13.27
N LEU A 154 -2.74 -24.42 -13.82
CA LEU A 154 -3.10 -24.47 -15.25
C LEU A 154 -1.86 -24.39 -16.14
N LEU A 155 -1.02 -23.36 -15.92
CA LEU A 155 0.20 -23.16 -16.70
C LEU A 155 1.16 -24.34 -16.52
N GLN A 156 1.33 -24.81 -15.28
CA GLN A 156 2.20 -25.94 -14.97
C GLN A 156 1.73 -27.24 -15.63
N THR A 157 0.42 -27.52 -15.63
CA THR A 157 -0.16 -28.69 -16.30
C THR A 157 0.08 -28.62 -17.80
N VAL A 158 -0.08 -27.45 -18.42
CA VAL A 158 0.23 -27.28 -19.85
C VAL A 158 1.73 -27.49 -20.12
N ILE A 159 2.61 -26.88 -19.35
CA ILE A 159 4.06 -26.99 -19.52
C ILE A 159 4.53 -28.44 -19.37
N THR A 160 4.03 -29.14 -18.36
CA THR A 160 4.43 -30.52 -18.06
C THR A 160 3.94 -31.50 -19.13
N ASN A 161 2.74 -31.28 -19.67
CA ASN A 161 2.14 -32.15 -20.69
C ASN A 161 2.46 -31.73 -22.13
N ALA A 162 3.16 -30.62 -22.36
CA ALA A 162 3.46 -30.12 -23.71
C ALA A 162 4.17 -31.14 -24.62
N PRO A 163 5.16 -31.94 -24.16
CA PRO A 163 5.77 -32.97 -25.00
C PRO A 163 4.76 -34.02 -25.45
N THR A 164 3.88 -34.47 -24.55
CA THR A 164 2.81 -35.43 -24.85
C THR A 164 1.82 -34.83 -25.85
N ILE A 165 1.36 -33.60 -25.63
CA ILE A 165 0.41 -32.91 -26.51
C ILE A 165 0.99 -32.75 -27.93
N ASN A 166 2.28 -32.45 -28.05
CA ASN A 166 2.97 -32.35 -29.35
C ASN A 166 3.13 -33.70 -30.05
N SER A 167 3.22 -34.80 -29.30
CA SER A 167 3.30 -36.15 -29.88
C SER A 167 1.95 -36.70 -30.36
N MET A 168 0.84 -36.17 -29.82
CA MET A 168 -0.51 -36.60 -30.17
C MET A 168 -0.99 -35.96 -31.48
N GLY A 169 -1.58 -36.78 -32.35
CA GLY A 169 -2.11 -36.34 -33.64
C GLY A 169 -3.25 -35.31 -33.53
N ALA A 170 -3.60 -34.68 -34.66
CA ALA A 170 -4.74 -33.75 -34.72
C ALA A 170 -6.10 -34.45 -34.48
N GLU A 171 -6.18 -35.75 -34.76
CA GLU A 171 -7.39 -36.57 -34.58
C GLU A 171 -7.65 -36.91 -33.10
N GLU A 172 -6.65 -36.75 -32.23
CA GLU A 172 -6.70 -37.09 -30.80
C GLU A 172 -7.17 -35.92 -29.92
N ALA A 173 -7.99 -35.00 -30.46
CA ALA A 173 -8.47 -33.82 -29.76
C ALA A 173 -9.15 -34.13 -28.41
N THR A 174 -9.95 -35.22 -28.36
CA THR A 174 -10.64 -35.65 -27.13
C THR A 174 -9.67 -36.14 -26.05
N ALA A 175 -8.58 -36.80 -26.45
CA ALA A 175 -7.56 -37.28 -25.54
C ALA A 175 -6.71 -36.11 -25.01
N LYS A 176 -6.37 -35.12 -25.86
CA LYS A 176 -5.71 -33.87 -25.43
C LYS A 176 -6.55 -33.11 -24.40
N LEU A 177 -7.86 -33.00 -24.65
CA LEU A 177 -8.78 -32.35 -23.73
C LEU A 177 -8.84 -33.07 -22.37
N ARG A 178 -9.02 -34.39 -22.38
CA ARG A 178 -9.07 -35.19 -21.15
C ARG A 178 -7.78 -35.08 -20.36
N LEU A 179 -6.62 -35.18 -21.02
CA LEU A 179 -5.31 -35.05 -20.37
C LEU A 179 -5.19 -33.75 -19.56
N LEU A 180 -5.63 -32.62 -20.13
CA LEU A 180 -5.58 -31.32 -19.46
C LEU A 180 -6.62 -31.20 -18.35
N ILE A 181 -7.86 -31.65 -18.58
CA ILE A 181 -8.93 -31.61 -17.57
C ILE A 181 -8.58 -32.49 -16.38
N ASP A 182 -8.13 -33.72 -16.62
CA ASP A 182 -7.72 -34.66 -15.57
C ASP A 182 -6.47 -34.14 -14.85
N GLY A 183 -5.54 -33.51 -15.58
CA GLY A 183 -4.36 -32.86 -15.01
C GLY A 183 -4.68 -31.64 -14.13
N MET A 184 -5.85 -31.01 -14.30
CA MET A 184 -6.30 -29.92 -13.45
C MET A 184 -7.17 -30.41 -12.28
N LEU A 185 -8.22 -31.19 -12.57
CA LEU A 185 -9.17 -31.67 -11.56
C LEU A 185 -8.56 -32.73 -10.63
N GLY A 186 -7.66 -33.56 -11.16
CA GLY A 186 -6.93 -34.57 -10.39
C GLY A 186 -5.80 -33.99 -9.54
N ASN A 187 -5.50 -32.69 -9.67
CA ASN A 187 -4.36 -32.08 -8.99
C ASN A 187 -4.66 -31.78 -7.52
N LYS A 188 -4.45 -32.78 -6.66
CA LYS A 188 -4.62 -32.63 -5.21
C LYS A 188 -3.67 -31.58 -4.61
N ALA A 189 -2.47 -31.43 -5.17
CA ALA A 189 -1.50 -30.42 -4.74
C ALA A 189 -2.03 -29.00 -4.92
N MET A 190 -2.79 -28.74 -5.99
CA MET A 190 -3.47 -27.47 -6.22
C MET A 190 -4.44 -27.14 -5.08
N LEU A 191 -5.32 -28.08 -4.71
CA LEU A 191 -6.29 -27.87 -3.63
C LEU A 191 -5.62 -27.62 -2.28
N VAL A 192 -4.56 -28.36 -1.98
CA VAL A 192 -3.78 -28.19 -0.75
C VAL A 192 -3.11 -26.82 -0.72
N THR A 193 -2.53 -26.38 -1.84
CA THR A 193 -1.89 -25.07 -1.94
C THR A 193 -2.90 -23.94 -1.75
N ILE A 194 -4.09 -24.05 -2.37
CA ILE A 194 -5.19 -23.09 -2.18
C ILE A 194 -5.62 -23.03 -0.71
N ALA A 195 -5.80 -24.19 -0.06
CA ALA A 195 -6.17 -24.25 1.35
C ALA A 195 -5.09 -23.65 2.25
N ALA A 196 -3.81 -23.99 2.01
CA ALA A 196 -2.66 -23.45 2.75
C ALA A 196 -2.61 -21.92 2.66
N PHE A 197 -2.76 -21.37 1.45
CA PHE A 197 -2.74 -19.94 1.21
C PHE A 197 -3.93 -19.23 1.85
N ALA A 198 -5.13 -19.79 1.73
CA ALA A 198 -6.34 -19.22 2.33
C ALA A 198 -6.25 -19.18 3.86
N ILE A 199 -5.83 -20.28 4.48
CA ILE A 199 -5.61 -20.36 5.94
C ILE A 199 -4.56 -19.33 6.37
N THR A 200 -3.45 -19.24 5.63
CA THR A 200 -2.37 -18.29 5.93
C THR A 200 -2.86 -16.84 5.87
N VAL A 201 -3.58 -16.44 4.82
CA VAL A 201 -4.17 -15.10 4.68
C VAL A 201 -5.06 -14.78 5.88
N ILE A 202 -5.96 -15.71 6.26
CA ILE A 202 -6.89 -15.52 7.37
C ILE A 202 -6.14 -15.40 8.70
N VAL A 203 -5.20 -16.29 8.99
CA VAL A 203 -4.45 -16.28 10.26
C VAL A 203 -3.62 -15.01 10.39
N VAL A 204 -2.88 -14.63 9.36
CA VAL A 204 -2.08 -13.39 9.37
C VAL A 204 -2.99 -12.16 9.56
N TYR A 205 -4.14 -12.14 8.89
CA TYR A 205 -5.12 -11.06 9.03
C TYR A 205 -5.70 -10.98 10.45
N LEU A 206 -5.96 -12.11 11.11
CA LEU A 206 -6.46 -12.13 12.48
C LEU A 206 -5.39 -11.67 13.47
N ILE A 207 -4.15 -12.17 13.35
CA ILE A 207 -3.05 -11.84 14.28
C ILE A 207 -2.67 -10.35 14.17
N ARG A 208 -2.60 -9.78 12.96
CA ARG A 208 -2.22 -8.36 12.80
C ARG A 208 -3.21 -7.40 13.48
N ARG A 209 -4.46 -7.83 13.68
CA ARG A 209 -5.53 -7.05 14.32
C ARG A 209 -5.58 -7.19 15.84
N MET A 210 -4.77 -8.07 16.43
CA MET A 210 -4.69 -8.20 17.87
C MET A 210 -4.06 -6.95 18.49
N SER A 211 -4.52 -6.55 19.68
CA SER A 211 -4.03 -5.39 20.44
C SER A 211 -2.69 -5.65 21.16
N VAL A 212 -1.84 -6.48 20.58
CA VAL A 212 -0.53 -6.88 21.11
C VAL A 212 0.57 -6.02 20.49
N ASP A 213 1.61 -5.69 21.26
CA ASP A 213 2.78 -5.02 20.71
C ASP A 213 3.47 -5.89 19.66
N HIS A 214 3.98 -5.27 18.60
CA HIS A 214 4.58 -5.96 17.46
C HIS A 214 3.66 -6.97 16.74
N SER A 215 2.33 -6.80 16.80
CA SER A 215 1.34 -7.70 16.18
C SER A 215 1.62 -8.01 14.71
N TRP A 216 2.09 -7.04 13.91
CA TRP A 216 2.47 -7.24 12.52
C TRP A 216 3.66 -8.18 12.35
N THR A 217 4.67 -8.06 13.23
CA THR A 217 5.84 -8.96 13.20
C THR A 217 5.46 -10.37 13.64
N ILE A 218 4.62 -10.49 14.67
CA ILE A 218 4.10 -11.78 15.12
C ILE A 218 3.28 -12.42 13.99
N ALA A 219 2.42 -11.65 13.32
CA ALA A 219 1.62 -12.12 12.19
C ALA A 219 2.49 -12.64 11.04
N MET A 220 3.55 -11.93 10.67
CA MET A 220 4.50 -12.39 9.64
C MET A 220 5.14 -13.74 9.99
N VAL A 221 5.71 -13.84 11.18
CA VAL A 221 6.44 -15.06 11.59
C VAL A 221 5.46 -16.23 11.72
N ALA A 222 4.32 -16.02 12.37
CA ALA A 222 3.30 -17.06 12.52
C ALA A 222 2.74 -17.51 11.15
N GLY A 223 2.45 -16.56 10.25
CA GLY A 223 1.97 -16.85 8.90
C GLY A 223 2.94 -17.73 8.12
N VAL A 224 4.21 -17.33 8.04
CA VAL A 224 5.25 -18.10 7.33
C VAL A 224 5.42 -19.49 7.94
N MET A 225 5.42 -19.62 9.27
CA MET A 225 5.57 -20.92 9.93
C MET A 225 4.38 -21.85 9.64
N ILE A 226 3.16 -21.34 9.73
CA ILE A 226 1.94 -22.11 9.43
C ILE A 226 1.93 -22.51 7.96
N GLU A 227 2.26 -21.60 7.06
CA GLU A 227 2.26 -21.87 5.63
C GLU A 227 3.27 -22.95 5.24
N VAL A 228 4.50 -22.84 5.74
CA VAL A 228 5.55 -23.85 5.54
C VAL A 228 5.11 -25.19 6.13
N MET A 229 4.51 -25.21 7.32
CA MET A 229 4.01 -26.45 7.92
C MET A 229 2.93 -27.11 7.08
N ILE A 230 1.91 -26.37 6.62
CA ILE A 230 0.82 -26.93 5.82
C ILE A 230 1.35 -27.43 4.48
N LEU A 231 2.25 -26.69 3.83
CA LEU A 231 2.82 -27.10 2.54
C LEU A 231 3.76 -28.31 2.67
N LEU A 232 4.52 -28.44 3.75
CA LEU A 232 5.35 -29.64 4.00
C LEU A 232 4.49 -30.86 4.33
N VAL A 233 3.41 -30.71 5.09
CA VAL A 233 2.44 -31.80 5.33
C VAL A 233 1.75 -32.18 4.02
N GLY A 234 1.39 -31.19 3.21
CA GLY A 234 0.87 -31.39 1.86
C GLY A 234 1.85 -32.17 0.98
N ASP A 235 3.12 -31.79 1.00
CA ASP A 235 4.18 -32.47 0.26
C ASP A 235 4.32 -33.92 0.69
N LEU A 236 4.33 -34.19 2.00
CA LEU A 236 4.40 -35.55 2.54
C LEU A 236 3.19 -36.41 2.15
N MET A 237 1.99 -35.81 2.07
CA MET A 237 0.76 -36.53 1.76
C MET A 237 0.55 -36.77 0.26
N TYR A 238 1.06 -35.88 -0.60
CA TYR A 238 0.78 -35.86 -2.04
C TYR A 238 2.02 -35.95 -2.92
N ASP A 239 3.20 -36.16 -2.32
CA ASP A 239 4.50 -36.35 -2.97
C ASP A 239 4.84 -35.24 -3.99
N THR A 240 4.67 -33.99 -3.56
CA THR A 240 4.79 -32.81 -4.42
C THR A 240 6.24 -32.41 -4.75
N ASN A 241 7.22 -33.18 -4.26
CA ASN A 241 8.65 -32.96 -4.44
C ASN A 241 9.12 -31.54 -4.02
N LEU A 242 8.54 -30.99 -2.95
CA LEU A 242 8.99 -29.72 -2.38
C LEU A 242 10.33 -29.91 -1.66
N SER A 243 11.37 -29.27 -2.19
CA SER A 243 12.66 -29.26 -1.50
C SER A 243 12.56 -28.44 -0.21
N ILE A 244 12.85 -29.07 0.92
CA ILE A 244 12.91 -28.44 2.25
C ILE A 244 13.84 -27.21 2.22
N VAL A 245 14.97 -27.29 1.52
CA VAL A 245 15.93 -26.18 1.39
C VAL A 245 15.29 -25.00 0.65
N SER A 246 14.55 -25.27 -0.43
CA SER A 246 13.83 -24.22 -1.16
C SER A 246 12.70 -23.60 -0.34
N ALA A 247 12.01 -24.40 0.48
CA ALA A 247 10.96 -23.91 1.38
C ALA A 247 11.52 -22.97 2.45
N LEU A 248 12.65 -23.33 3.07
CA LEU A 248 13.33 -22.49 4.06
C LEU A 248 13.86 -21.19 3.45
N LEU A 249 14.47 -21.25 2.27
CA LEU A 249 14.95 -20.06 1.58
C LEU A 249 13.79 -19.14 1.16
N GLY A 250 12.69 -19.74 0.67
CA GLY A 250 11.46 -19.03 0.36
C GLY A 250 10.85 -18.32 1.57
N ALA A 251 10.83 -18.98 2.73
CA ALA A 251 10.37 -18.39 3.98
C ALA A 251 11.19 -17.15 4.39
N VAL A 252 12.53 -17.19 4.27
CA VAL A 252 13.40 -16.04 4.56
C VAL A 252 13.11 -14.88 3.61
N VAL A 253 13.00 -15.17 2.31
CA VAL A 253 12.67 -14.13 1.30
C VAL A 253 11.31 -13.50 1.58
N THR A 254 10.30 -14.30 1.99
CA THR A 254 8.99 -13.80 2.40
C THR A 254 9.06 -12.87 3.60
N LEU A 255 9.81 -13.24 4.64
CA LEU A 255 9.99 -12.37 5.80
C LEU A 255 10.67 -11.04 5.41
N ILE A 256 11.67 -11.07 4.54
CA ILE A 256 12.33 -9.86 4.04
C ILE A 256 11.33 -8.99 3.24
N ALA A 257 10.59 -9.59 2.30
CA ALA A 257 9.60 -8.88 1.50
C ALA A 257 8.50 -8.25 2.37
N CYS A 258 7.97 -9.00 3.33
CA CYS A 258 6.95 -8.50 4.25
C CYS A 258 7.49 -7.44 5.20
N LYS A 259 8.77 -7.52 5.63
CA LYS A 259 9.43 -6.46 6.39
C LYS A 259 9.58 -5.17 5.60
N ILE A 260 9.88 -5.26 4.31
CA ILE A 260 9.89 -4.09 3.41
C ILE A 260 8.48 -3.48 3.35
N ILE A 261 7.44 -4.30 3.20
CA ILE A 261 6.04 -3.85 3.21
C ILE A 261 5.69 -3.15 4.54
N GLU A 262 5.98 -3.78 5.68
CA GLU A 262 5.76 -3.22 7.02
C GLU A 262 6.51 -1.89 7.19
N PHE A 263 7.75 -1.79 6.70
CA PHE A 263 8.53 -0.55 6.79
C PHE A 263 7.85 0.61 6.05
N PHE A 264 7.29 0.39 4.86
CA PHE A 264 6.60 1.46 4.11
C PHE A 264 5.21 1.78 4.67
N ARG A 265 4.41 0.77 5.04
CA ARG A 265 3.02 0.91 5.52
C ARG A 265 2.91 1.21 7.02
N PHE A 266 3.62 0.46 7.87
CA PHE A 266 3.32 0.33 9.30
C PHE A 266 4.58 0.38 10.20
N CYS A 267 5.34 1.47 10.11
CA CYS A 267 6.52 1.72 10.96
C CYS A 267 6.11 2.45 12.26
N LEU A 268 5.84 1.67 13.31
CA LEU A 268 5.41 2.13 14.64
C LEU A 268 6.54 2.12 15.67
N ASP A 269 6.47 3.04 16.63
CA ASP A 269 7.37 3.12 17.78
C ASP A 269 6.67 2.62 19.04
N TYR A 270 6.77 1.32 19.29
CA TYR A 270 6.13 0.67 20.44
C TYR A 270 6.72 1.13 21.79
N SER A 271 7.95 1.67 21.82
CA SER A 271 8.57 2.17 23.05
C SER A 271 7.90 3.45 23.58
N ARG A 272 7.21 4.21 22.71
CA ARG A 272 6.44 5.41 23.06
C ARG A 272 4.94 5.16 23.08
N THR A 273 4.52 3.96 23.48
CA THR A 273 3.09 3.62 23.61
C THR A 273 2.45 4.40 24.76
N GLU A 274 1.40 5.16 24.45
CA GLU A 274 0.61 5.91 25.42
C GLU A 274 -0.76 5.25 25.60
N LYS A 275 -1.22 5.12 26.85
CA LYS A 275 -2.58 4.67 27.18
C LYS A 275 -3.35 5.86 27.70
N VAL A 276 -4.32 6.31 26.93
CA VAL A 276 -5.13 7.49 27.24
C VAL A 276 -6.58 7.07 27.46
N GLN A 277 -7.24 7.78 28.36
CA GLN A 277 -8.63 7.56 28.72
C GLN A 277 -9.41 8.81 28.35
N PHE A 278 -10.50 8.64 27.62
CA PHE A 278 -11.40 9.72 27.26
C PHE A 278 -12.79 9.39 27.81
N GLU A 279 -13.48 10.40 28.30
CA GLU A 279 -14.86 10.28 28.76
C GLU A 279 -15.68 11.34 28.02
N ASP A 280 -16.83 10.92 27.51
CA ASP A 280 -17.87 11.77 26.99
C ASP A 280 -19.19 11.42 27.71
N ASP A 281 -20.25 12.20 27.48
CA ASP A 281 -21.54 12.08 28.19
C ASP A 281 -22.14 10.66 28.09
N GLU A 282 -21.84 9.91 27.02
CA GLU A 282 -22.36 8.55 26.78
C GLU A 282 -21.31 7.43 26.95
N TYR A 283 -20.02 7.72 26.86
CA TYR A 283 -19.00 6.68 26.74
C TYR A 283 -17.68 6.98 27.45
N TYR A 284 -17.11 5.93 28.05
CA TYR A 284 -15.74 5.91 28.58
C TYR A 284 -14.83 5.08 27.66
N TYR A 285 -13.89 5.74 26.98
CA TYR A 285 -12.97 5.14 26.01
C TYR A 285 -11.62 4.81 26.65
N TYR A 286 -11.16 3.57 26.44
CA TYR A 286 -9.79 3.15 26.72
C TYR A 286 -9.03 3.04 25.41
N VAL A 287 -8.09 3.96 25.16
CA VAL A 287 -7.37 4.04 23.87
C VAL A 287 -5.89 3.78 24.08
N LYS A 288 -5.32 2.93 23.22
CA LYS A 288 -3.88 2.72 23.10
C LYS A 288 -3.37 3.47 21.88
N ALA A 289 -2.60 4.53 22.10
CA ALA A 289 -1.95 5.31 21.05
C ALA A 289 -0.51 4.83 20.87
N VAL A 290 -0.17 4.36 19.67
CA VAL A 290 1.20 3.99 19.30
C VAL A 290 1.69 4.96 18.21
N PRO A 291 2.67 5.83 18.49
CA PRO A 291 3.12 6.81 17.52
C PRO A 291 3.85 6.15 16.35
N LYS A 292 3.71 6.72 15.15
CA LYS A 292 4.49 6.34 13.97
C LYS A 292 5.92 6.87 14.12
N MET A 293 6.92 6.08 13.73
CA MET A 293 8.31 6.54 13.68
C MET A 293 8.45 7.63 12.62
N THR A 294 8.84 8.83 13.06
CA THR A 294 9.16 9.99 12.21
C THR A 294 10.47 10.60 12.69
N VAL A 295 11.26 11.15 11.76
CA VAL A 295 12.45 11.92 12.11
C VAL A 295 12.07 13.38 12.09
N ALA A 296 12.43 14.14 13.13
CA ALA A 296 12.20 15.57 13.12
C ALA A 296 12.96 16.18 11.93
N ALA A 297 12.24 16.84 11.02
CA ALA A 297 12.86 17.51 9.89
C ALA A 297 13.99 18.43 10.39
N PRO A 298 15.19 18.39 9.78
CA PRO A 298 16.30 19.22 10.22
C PRO A 298 15.85 20.68 10.21
N THR A 299 15.87 21.30 11.40
CA THR A 299 15.46 22.69 11.57
C THR A 299 16.50 23.53 10.85
N ASN A 300 16.16 24.05 9.66
CA ASN A 300 16.99 25.02 8.95
C ASN A 300 17.11 26.28 9.82
N THR A 301 18.10 26.31 10.69
CA THR A 301 18.43 27.50 11.47
C THR A 301 19.11 28.47 10.53
N VAL A 302 18.39 29.52 10.12
CA VAL A 302 18.96 30.61 9.32
C VAL A 302 20.08 31.26 10.13
N LYS A 303 21.34 30.90 9.84
CA LYS A 303 22.51 31.36 10.61
C LYS A 303 22.88 32.82 10.37
N LYS A 304 22.39 33.46 9.30
CA LYS A 304 22.63 34.88 9.05
C LYS A 304 21.63 35.45 8.04
N ILE A 305 20.82 36.40 8.47
CA ILE A 305 20.11 37.32 7.58
C ILE A 305 21.06 38.51 7.37
N ASN A 306 21.67 38.63 6.19
CA ASN A 306 22.41 39.84 5.83
C ASN A 306 21.39 40.95 5.59
N THR A 307 21.13 41.77 6.61
CA THR A 307 20.47 43.06 6.41
C THR A 307 21.47 43.96 5.70
N GLN A 308 21.28 44.15 4.38
CA GLN A 308 22.06 45.08 3.59
C GLN A 308 21.81 46.50 4.12
N ARG A 309 22.75 47.01 4.91
CA ARG A 309 22.73 48.37 5.46
C ARG A 309 22.84 49.35 4.29
N ARG A 310 21.74 49.99 3.89
CA ARG A 310 21.77 51.13 2.96
C ARG A 310 22.58 52.27 3.61
N PRO A 311 23.59 52.84 2.94
CA PRO A 311 24.32 54.00 3.45
C PRO A 311 23.38 55.20 3.55
N ALA A 312 23.34 55.82 4.72
CA ALA A 312 22.69 57.11 4.91
C ALA A 312 23.53 58.21 4.24
N GLY A 313 22.99 58.87 3.22
CA GLY A 313 23.67 60.01 2.62
C GLY A 313 23.18 60.37 1.23
N GLN A 314 21.99 60.99 1.14
CA GLN A 314 21.75 62.01 0.12
C GLN A 314 20.56 62.88 0.53
N GLN A 315 20.88 63.94 1.28
CA GLN A 315 20.05 65.14 1.33
C GLN A 315 20.05 65.75 -0.07
N THR A 316 18.88 65.87 -0.68
CA THR A 316 18.67 66.82 -1.77
C THR A 316 17.53 67.74 -1.36
N ARG A 317 17.88 69.00 -1.10
CA ARG A 317 16.98 70.12 -0.88
C ARG A 317 16.57 70.70 -2.22
N THR A 318 15.27 70.97 -2.39
CA THR A 318 14.68 71.98 -3.29
C THR A 318 13.23 72.17 -2.80
N SER A 319 12.86 73.20 -2.05
CA SER A 319 12.75 74.66 -2.31
C SER A 319 11.48 75.07 -3.09
N GLY A 320 10.58 75.80 -2.41
CA GLY A 320 9.49 76.65 -2.95
C GLY A 320 8.14 75.93 -3.15
N GLN A 321 6.95 76.52 -2.95
CA GLN A 321 6.53 77.90 -2.64
C GLN A 321 4.97 77.91 -2.53
N GLY A 322 4.39 78.60 -1.53
CA GLY A 322 2.99 79.10 -1.48
C GLY A 322 1.85 78.04 -1.46
N THR A 323 0.64 78.25 -0.94
CA THR A 323 -0.08 79.42 -0.44
C THR A 323 -1.29 78.91 0.38
N ARG A 324 -1.76 79.69 1.34
CA ARG A 324 -2.96 79.43 2.18
C ARG A 324 -4.25 79.54 1.35
N SER A 325 -5.27 78.74 1.65
CA SER A 325 -6.61 79.23 2.07
C SER A 325 -7.66 78.13 2.26
N ALA A 326 -8.66 78.49 3.05
CA ALA A 326 -9.70 77.71 3.71
C ALA A 326 -10.75 77.02 2.79
N GLY A 327 -11.42 76.02 3.38
CA GLY A 327 -12.87 75.89 3.25
C GLY A 327 -13.42 74.54 2.75
N GLN A 328 -14.33 73.99 3.55
CA GLN A 328 -15.46 73.10 3.20
C GLN A 328 -15.28 71.57 3.10
N THR A 329 -15.71 70.92 4.19
CA THR A 329 -16.84 69.97 4.27
C THR A 329 -17.30 69.25 2.99
N TYR A 330 -17.16 67.92 2.91
CA TYR A 330 -18.25 66.92 3.02
C TYR A 330 -17.78 65.51 2.61
N ARG A 331 -18.44 64.53 3.26
CA ARG A 331 -18.50 63.06 3.08
C ARG A 331 -17.82 62.42 1.86
N SER A 332 -17.02 61.40 2.19
CA SER A 332 -16.53 60.34 1.30
C SER A 332 -17.64 59.33 0.93
N THR A 333 -17.68 58.95 -0.35
CA THR A 333 -18.36 57.74 -0.86
C THR A 333 -17.50 57.08 -1.95
N ALA A 334 -17.31 55.76 -1.80
CA ALA A 334 -16.86 54.76 -2.79
C ALA A 334 -15.45 54.96 -3.40
N HIS A 335 -14.64 53.93 -3.73
CA HIS A 335 -15.00 52.64 -4.33
C HIS A 335 -13.81 51.64 -4.31
N THR A 336 -14.15 50.34 -4.36
CA THR A 336 -13.49 49.19 -5.05
C THR A 336 -12.24 48.47 -4.51
N GLY A 337 -12.37 47.12 -4.48
CA GLY A 337 -11.30 46.18 -4.86
C GLY A 337 -10.94 45.08 -3.86
N ARG A 338 -11.57 43.91 -3.95
CA ARG A 338 -11.13 42.61 -3.37
C ARG A 338 -9.81 42.16 -4.06
N PRO A 339 -8.94 41.33 -3.42
CA PRO A 339 -9.22 39.88 -3.39
C PRO A 339 -8.71 39.07 -2.17
N SER A 340 -9.39 37.93 -1.99
CA SER A 340 -8.98 36.60 -1.47
C SER A 340 -8.38 36.43 -0.06
N GLU A 341 -9.16 35.76 0.78
CA GLU A 341 -8.82 35.24 2.10
C GLU A 341 -7.86 34.05 2.01
N GLY A 342 -6.67 34.20 2.57
CA GLY A 342 -5.79 33.10 2.96
C GLY A 342 -5.88 32.88 4.46
N THR A 343 -6.46 31.75 4.87
CA THR A 343 -6.68 31.35 6.26
C THR A 343 -5.37 30.94 6.94
N GLY A 344 -4.68 31.90 7.55
CA GLY A 344 -3.55 31.65 8.45
C GLY A 344 -3.99 31.65 9.91
N ARG A 345 -4.09 30.47 10.55
CA ARG A 345 -4.30 30.34 12.00
C ARG A 345 -3.09 30.89 12.76
N SER A 346 -3.25 32.01 13.46
CA SER A 346 -2.28 32.53 14.42
C SER A 346 -2.48 31.89 15.80
N VAL A 347 -1.46 31.22 16.34
CA VAL A 347 -1.46 30.72 17.72
C VAL A 347 -0.75 31.75 18.59
N VAL A 348 -1.47 32.37 19.53
CA VAL A 348 -0.92 33.26 20.55
C VAL A 348 -0.58 32.42 21.78
N THR A 349 0.68 32.45 22.21
CA THR A 349 1.12 31.85 23.49
C THR A 349 1.31 32.96 24.51
N GLU A 350 0.45 33.00 25.53
CA GLU A 350 0.60 33.95 26.63
C GLU A 350 1.62 33.41 27.64
N ARG A 351 2.67 34.19 27.95
CA ARG A 351 3.67 33.90 28.99
C ARG A 351 3.33 34.71 30.24
N THR A 352 3.08 34.04 31.36
CA THR A 352 2.94 34.68 32.68
C THR A 352 4.32 34.99 33.29
N PRO A 353 4.55 36.19 33.87
CA PRO A 353 5.83 36.53 34.49
C PRO A 353 5.96 35.99 35.92
N ALA A 354 7.19 35.63 36.31
CA ALA A 354 7.56 35.19 37.65
C ALA A 354 7.73 36.38 38.61
N ARG A 355 7.21 36.28 39.84
CA ARG A 355 7.41 37.29 40.91
C ARG A 355 8.10 36.67 42.13
N ASN A 356 9.24 37.22 42.50
CA ASN A 356 10.01 36.92 43.72
C ASN A 356 9.49 37.70 44.95
N GLY A 357 9.39 37.03 46.11
CA GLY A 357 9.98 37.47 47.40
C GLY A 357 9.19 38.25 48.48
N VAL A 358 8.61 37.51 49.47
CA VAL A 358 8.55 37.63 50.99
C VAL A 358 8.24 38.96 51.74
N PRO A 359 7.91 39.02 53.09
CA PRO A 359 7.54 37.98 54.11
C PRO A 359 6.42 38.31 55.19
N TYR A 360 6.00 37.26 55.94
CA TYR A 360 5.44 37.14 57.32
C TYR A 360 4.08 37.76 57.77
N GLY A 361 3.23 36.94 58.40
CA GLY A 361 2.06 37.34 59.21
C GLY A 361 1.10 36.17 59.55
N GLN A 362 0.46 36.20 60.72
CA GLN A 362 -0.07 35.07 61.51
C GLN A 362 -1.59 34.81 61.34
N GLN A 363 -2.04 33.60 61.76
CA GLN A 363 -3.39 33.17 62.22
C GLN A 363 -4.48 32.71 61.21
N GLY A 364 -4.82 31.41 61.30
CA GLY A 364 -6.19 30.94 61.58
C GLY A 364 -7.05 30.38 60.42
N GLY A 365 -7.47 29.11 60.54
CA GLY A 365 -8.80 28.67 60.07
C GLY A 365 -8.86 27.64 58.92
N TYR A 366 -9.44 26.48 59.21
CA TYR A 366 -9.76 25.34 58.34
C TYR A 366 -10.58 25.67 57.07
N ARG A 367 -10.22 25.09 55.90
CA ARG A 367 -11.11 24.25 55.03
C ARG A 367 -10.50 23.93 53.65
N GLY A 368 -10.64 22.65 53.24
CA GLY A 368 -10.96 22.22 51.87
C GLY A 368 -9.84 22.26 50.83
N HIS A 369 -9.26 21.10 50.53
CA HIS A 369 -8.28 20.91 49.46
C HIS A 369 -8.97 20.31 48.22
N GLU A 370 -9.09 21.08 47.13
CA GLU A 370 -9.33 20.55 45.79
C GLU A 370 -8.26 21.13 44.85
N MET A 371 -7.37 20.26 44.36
CA MET A 371 -6.41 20.60 43.31
C MET A 371 -7.07 20.31 41.96
N SER A 372 -7.57 21.35 41.29
CA SER A 372 -7.93 21.28 39.87
C SER A 372 -6.76 21.79 39.03
N GLY A 373 -6.16 20.89 38.27
CA GLY A 373 -5.00 21.15 37.41
C GLY A 373 -5.04 20.27 36.16
N GLY A 374 -6.16 20.27 35.44
CA GLY A 374 -6.30 19.60 34.14
C GLY A 374 -6.33 20.63 33.01
N ARG A 375 -5.38 20.55 32.07
CA ARG A 375 -5.42 21.29 30.81
C ARG A 375 -6.56 20.76 29.95
N SER A 376 -7.65 21.53 29.84
CA SER A 376 -8.70 21.31 28.85
C SER A 376 -8.28 21.88 27.50
N VAL A 377 -8.44 21.11 26.43
CA VAL A 377 -8.38 21.59 25.05
C VAL A 377 -9.74 21.30 24.43
N THR A 378 -10.55 22.34 24.27
CA THR A 378 -11.87 22.28 23.64
C THR A 378 -11.73 22.30 22.12
N ILE A 379 -12.34 21.33 21.42
CA ILE A 379 -12.58 21.40 19.98
C ILE A 379 -14.08 21.68 19.79
N GLY A 380 -14.42 22.84 19.23
CA GLY A 380 -15.80 23.22 18.96
C GLY A 380 -16.39 22.43 17.79
N GLY A 381 -17.51 21.75 18.04
CA GLY A 381 -18.34 21.10 17.02
C GLY A 381 -19.40 22.05 16.49
N ASN A 382 -19.48 22.20 15.17
CA ASN A 382 -20.67 22.72 14.50
C ASN A 382 -21.31 21.56 13.73
N HIS A 383 -22.44 21.09 14.25
CA HIS A 383 -23.37 20.24 13.53
C HIS A 383 -24.14 21.07 12.50
N THR A 384 -23.98 20.73 11.22
CA THR A 384 -25.01 20.92 10.19
C THR A 384 -24.95 19.71 9.27
N ASN A 385 -25.97 18.85 9.36
CA ASN A 385 -26.19 17.75 8.44
C ASN A 385 -26.79 18.32 7.14
N PRO A 386 -26.29 17.91 5.98
CA PRO A 386 -27.18 17.30 5.00
C PRO A 386 -26.63 15.98 4.44
N GLN A 387 -27.57 15.11 4.09
CA GLN A 387 -27.46 13.80 3.45
C GLN A 387 -26.35 13.60 2.40
N ASP A 388 -25.93 12.33 2.31
CA ASP A 388 -25.19 11.63 1.25
C ASP A 388 -23.76 12.10 0.98
N ASP A 389 -22.79 11.32 1.48
CA ASP A 389 -21.55 10.94 0.80
C ASP A 389 -20.77 10.00 1.75
N SER A 390 -21.13 8.72 1.73
CA SER A 390 -20.33 7.65 2.33
C SER A 390 -19.64 6.88 1.22
N ASP A 391 -18.48 7.36 0.80
CA ASP A 391 -17.35 6.63 0.20
C ASP A 391 -16.23 7.67 -0.05
N ASP A 392 -14.96 7.24 -0.05
CA ASP A 392 -13.77 8.04 -0.46
C ASP A 392 -12.99 8.91 0.55
N TYR A 393 -12.66 8.39 1.74
CA TYR A 393 -11.54 8.94 2.55
C TYR A 393 -10.54 7.91 3.11
N GLU A 394 -10.37 6.77 2.41
CA GLU A 394 -9.18 5.92 2.56
C GLU A 394 -8.27 6.01 1.32
N GLU A 395 -7.95 7.23 0.89
CA GLU A 395 -6.83 7.49 -0.02
C GLU A 395 -5.84 8.46 0.62
N LEU A 396 -4.73 7.90 1.10
CA LEU A 396 -3.34 8.33 0.84
C LEU A 396 -2.42 7.61 1.84
N PHE A 397 -1.42 6.90 1.30
CA PHE A 397 -0.29 6.18 1.93
C PHE A 397 -0.38 4.65 2.10
#